data_AF-A0A5M9NLE9-F1
#
_entry.id   AF-A0A5M9NLE9-F1
#
_cell.length_a   1.000
_cell.length_b   1.000
_cell.length_c   1.000
_cell.angle_alpha   90.00
_cell.angle_beta   90.00
_cell.angle_gamma   90.00
#
_symmetry.space_group_name_H-M   'P 1'
#
loop_
_entity.id
_entity.type
_entity.pdbx_description
1 polymer ?
#
loop_
_entity_poly.entity_id
_entity_poly.type
_entity_poly.pdbx_seq_one_letter_code
_entity_poly.pdbx_strand_id
1 'polypeptide(L)'
;MTLPPLDYKRYFKWITRGDETAEKNVLKWLGSEEKIYNWHKTYSEMITEVAHRTKTALIDVRSEILKQDDYNRFLCIDGIHPNLDGHSLIASVILNFLKDNYSFLLI
;
A
#
# COMPACT_ATOMS: atom_id res chain seq x y z
N MET A 1 4.68 0.42 -10.35
CA MET A 1 3.36 0.54 -9.69
C MET A 1 3.57 1.13 -8.30
N THR A 2 2.66 1.95 -7.80
CA THR A 2 2.71 2.47 -6.41
C THR A 2 2.35 1.39 -5.39
N LEU A 3 2.74 1.57 -4.12
CA LEU A 3 2.43 0.61 -3.06
C LEU A 3 1.01 0.84 -2.51
N PRO A 4 0.15 -0.21 -2.38
CA PRO A 4 -1.13 -0.10 -1.68
C PRO A 4 -1.00 0.56 -0.30
N PRO A 5 -1.98 1.34 0.19
CA PRO A 5 -1.94 1.83 1.55
C PRO A 5 -1.95 0.69 2.57
N LEU A 6 -1.45 0.96 3.77
CA LEU A 6 -1.44 0.03 4.89
C LEU A 6 -2.14 0.62 6.12
N ASP A 7 -2.60 -0.27 7.00
CA ASP A 7 -3.09 0.05 8.34
C ASP A 7 -1.94 -0.15 9.32
N TYR A 8 -1.26 0.95 9.68
CA TYR A 8 -0.05 0.88 10.50
C TYR A 8 -0.32 0.39 11.92
N LYS A 9 -1.52 0.66 12.48
CA LYS A 9 -1.89 0.20 13.83
C LYS A 9 -2.10 -1.30 13.84
N ARG A 10 -2.84 -1.81 12.85
CA ARG A 10 -3.05 -3.25 12.68
C ARG A 10 -1.74 -3.97 12.42
N TYR A 11 -0.88 -3.41 11.58
CA TYR A 11 0.43 -3.99 11.31
C TYR A 11 1.34 -3.98 12.54
N PHE A 12 1.40 -2.87 13.27
CA PHE A 12 2.18 -2.79 14.50
C PHE A 12 1.73 -3.86 15.50
N LYS A 13 0.43 -3.97 15.74
CA LYS A 13 -0.15 -5.02 16.59
C LYS A 13 0.13 -6.43 16.07
N TRP A 14 0.12 -6.62 14.75
CA TRP A 14 0.40 -7.91 14.12
C TRP A 14 1.84 -8.37 14.36
N ILE A 15 2.82 -7.47 14.21
CA ILE A 15 4.24 -7.81 14.38
C ILE A 15 4.64 -7.96 15.85
N THR A 16 3.97 -7.24 16.76
CA THR A 16 4.21 -7.36 18.21
C THR A 16 3.39 -8.48 18.84
N ARG A 17 2.47 -9.10 18.08
CA ARG A 17 1.53 -10.12 18.57
C ARG A 17 0.63 -9.64 19.71
N GLY A 18 0.48 -8.33 19.88
CA GLY A 18 -0.23 -7.74 21.01
C GLY A 18 0.46 -7.93 22.36
N ASP A 19 1.75 -8.29 22.37
CA ASP A 19 2.54 -8.38 23.60
C ASP A 19 3.05 -7.00 24.03
N GLU A 20 2.70 -6.57 25.24
CA GLU A 20 3.03 -5.22 25.75
C GLU A 20 4.54 -4.97 25.84
N THR A 21 5.33 -6.01 26.14
CA THR A 21 6.79 -5.90 26.24
C THR A 21 7.41 -5.70 24.86
N ALA A 22 6.95 -6.47 23.86
CA ALA A 22 7.34 -6.32 22.48
C ALA A 22 6.94 -4.94 21.93
N GLU A 23 5.70 -4.50 22.14
CA GLU A 23 5.22 -3.17 21.74
C GLU A 23 6.10 -2.06 22.29
N LYS A 24 6.38 -2.09 23.60
CA LYS A 24 7.26 -1.11 24.25
C LYS A 24 8.69 -1.12 23.68
N ASN A 25 9.25 -2.30 23.43
CA ASN A 25 10.61 -2.43 22.90
C ASN A 25 10.71 -1.94 21.45
N VAL A 26 9.73 -2.29 20.61
CA VAL A 26 9.67 -1.81 19.21
C VAL A 26 9.46 -0.30 19.20
N LEU A 27 8.55 0.24 20.01
CA LEU A 27 8.32 1.69 20.11
C LEU A 27 9.54 2.46 20.61
N LYS A 28 10.33 1.89 21.52
CA LYS A 28 11.58 2.52 21.98
C LYS A 28 12.56 2.77 20.82
N TRP A 29 12.62 1.84 19.86
CA TRP A 29 13.45 1.98 18.66
C TRP A 29 12.78 2.81 17.56
N LEU A 30 11.52 2.52 17.26
CA LEU A 30 10.75 3.14 16.18
C LEU A 30 10.40 4.60 16.49
N GLY A 31 10.12 4.91 17.75
CA GLY A 31 9.71 6.22 18.27
C GLY A 31 8.20 6.52 18.16
N SER A 32 7.54 6.08 17.09
CA SER A 32 6.07 6.17 16.93
C SER A 32 5.60 5.20 15.86
N GLU A 33 4.44 4.56 16.06
CA GLU A 33 3.82 3.66 15.08
C GLU A 33 3.50 4.39 13.76
N GLU A 34 3.20 5.70 13.82
CA GLU A 34 2.91 6.51 12.62
C GLU A 34 4.08 6.53 11.62
N LYS A 35 5.31 6.31 12.09
CA LYS A 35 6.48 6.23 11.20
C LYS A 35 6.38 5.09 10.21
N ILE A 36 5.66 4.00 10.54
CA ILE A 36 5.39 2.90 9.62
C ILE A 36 4.62 3.43 8.40
N TYR A 37 3.50 4.13 8.65
CA TYR A 37 2.69 4.70 7.58
C TYR A 37 3.45 5.77 6.80
N ASN A 38 4.13 6.68 7.50
CA ASN A 38 4.84 7.79 6.88
C ASN A 38 5.97 7.29 5.97
N TRP A 39 6.79 6.35 6.44
CA TRP A 39 7.87 5.78 5.64
C TRP A 39 7.31 5.07 4.41
N HIS A 40 6.25 4.28 4.58
CA HIS A 40 5.60 3.56 3.48
C HIS A 40 4.98 4.51 2.44
N LYS A 41 4.32 5.59 2.89
CA LYS A 41 3.78 6.65 2.02
C LYS A 41 4.91 7.33 1.25
N THR A 42 5.95 7.79 1.93
CA THR A 42 7.08 8.47 1.31
C THR A 42 7.80 7.57 0.30
N TYR A 43 7.97 6.27 0.59
CA TYR A 43 8.55 5.34 -0.38
C TYR A 43 7.69 5.25 -1.67
N SER A 44 6.37 5.20 -1.54
CA SER A 44 5.46 5.20 -2.69
C SER A 44 5.49 6.52 -3.48
N GLU A 45 5.66 7.66 -2.79
CA GLU A 45 5.85 8.97 -3.43
C GLU A 45 7.17 8.99 -4.22
N MET A 46 8.25 8.45 -3.67
CA MET A 46 9.54 8.33 -4.36
C MET A 46 9.45 7.46 -5.63
N ILE A 47 8.69 6.35 -5.61
CA ILE A 47 8.44 5.56 -6.83
C ILE A 47 7.80 6.42 -7.92
N THR A 48 6.83 7.25 -7.54
CA THR A 48 6.10 8.13 -8.46
C THR A 48 7.03 9.19 -9.06
N GLU A 49 7.85 9.82 -8.21
CA GLU A 49 8.84 10.81 -8.64
C GLU A 49 9.87 10.22 -9.60
N VAL A 50 10.42 9.03 -9.28
CA VAL A 50 11.39 8.34 -10.14
C VAL A 50 10.75 8.00 -11.48
N ALA A 51 9.56 7.40 -11.50
CA ALA A 51 8.87 7.04 -12.74
C ALA A 51 8.62 8.26 -13.63
N HIS A 52 8.22 9.39 -13.04
CA HIS A 52 8.09 10.66 -13.77
C HIS A 52 9.42 11.13 -14.37
N ARG A 53 10.51 11.15 -13.57
CA ARG A 53 11.84 11.59 -14.02
C ARG A 53 12.42 10.71 -15.12
N THR A 54 12.17 9.41 -15.08
CA THR A 54 12.68 8.43 -16.06
C THR A 54 11.71 8.17 -17.21
N LYS A 55 10.56 8.86 -17.26
CA LYS A 55 9.47 8.62 -18.23
C LYS A 55 9.04 7.14 -18.28
N THR A 56 9.07 6.48 -17.13
CA THR A 56 8.64 5.09 -16.98
C THR A 56 7.13 5.06 -16.75
N ALA A 57 6.44 4.17 -17.48
CA ALA A 57 5.02 3.92 -17.28
C ALA A 57 4.73 3.54 -15.81
N LEU A 58 3.73 4.19 -15.20
CA LEU A 58 3.37 3.99 -13.80
C LEU A 58 1.87 3.69 -13.67
N ILE A 59 1.57 2.59 -13.00
CA ILE A 59 0.22 2.24 -12.55
C ILE A 59 0.08 2.74 -11.10
N ASP A 60 -0.81 3.70 -10.86
CA ASP A 60 -1.02 4.30 -9.54
C ASP A 60 -2.16 3.62 -8.77
N VAL A 61 -1.87 2.44 -8.23
CA VAL A 61 -2.81 1.66 -7.42
C VAL A 61 -3.14 2.33 -6.08
N ARG A 62 -2.16 2.99 -5.45
CA ARG A 62 -2.34 3.62 -4.14
C ARG A 62 -3.49 4.62 -4.16
N SER A 63 -3.49 5.53 -5.14
CA SER A 63 -4.51 6.57 -5.25
C SER A 63 -5.90 5.99 -5.47
N GLU A 64 -6.03 4.94 -6.28
CA GLU A 64 -7.34 4.28 -6.50
C GLU A 64 -7.89 3.61 -5.24
N ILE A 65 -7.03 3.01 -4.41
CA ILE A 65 -7.44 2.44 -3.12
C ILE A 65 -7.82 3.56 -2.13
N LEU A 66 -7.06 4.65 -2.09
CA LEU A 66 -7.32 5.77 -1.17
C LEU A 66 -8.57 6.60 -1.51
N LYS A 67 -9.10 6.51 -2.73
CA LYS A 67 -10.40 7.12 -3.12
C LYS A 67 -11.61 6.44 -2.46
N GLN A 68 -11.42 5.29 -1.83
CA GLN A 68 -12.48 4.52 -1.20
C GLN A 68 -12.68 4.99 0.25
N ASP A 69 -13.92 5.23 0.65
CA ASP A 69 -14.26 5.80 1.97
C ASP A 69 -13.64 5.03 3.15
N ASP A 70 -13.70 3.70 3.10
CA ASP A 70 -12.98 2.80 4.01
C ASP A 70 -12.03 1.90 3.23
N TYR A 71 -10.78 2.34 3.07
CA TYR A 71 -9.78 1.52 2.40
C TYR A 71 -9.31 0.33 3.24
N ASN A 72 -9.54 0.32 4.56
CA ASN A 72 -9.10 -0.79 5.42
C ASN A 72 -9.82 -2.09 5.09
N ARG A 73 -10.99 -2.02 4.45
CA ARG A 73 -11.73 -3.18 3.94
C ARG A 73 -10.97 -3.98 2.88
N PHE A 74 -9.96 -3.38 2.24
CA PHE A 74 -9.14 -4.04 1.22
C PHE A 74 -7.92 -4.75 1.80
N LEU A 75 -7.70 -4.68 3.11
CA LEU A 75 -6.54 -5.24 3.78
C LEU A 75 -6.88 -6.52 4.54
N CYS A 76 -5.92 -7.43 4.58
CA CYS A 76 -5.91 -8.59 5.44
C CYS A 76 -5.80 -8.19 6.93
N ILE A 77 -5.90 -9.19 7.80
CA ILE A 77 -5.80 -9.01 9.26
C ILE A 77 -4.42 -8.51 9.72
N ASP A 78 -3.38 -8.65 8.90
CA ASP A 78 -2.05 -8.12 9.19
C ASP A 78 -1.89 -6.62 8.90
N GLY A 79 -2.84 -6.01 8.19
CA GLY A 79 -2.82 -4.57 7.88
C GLY A 79 -1.88 -4.16 6.75
N ILE A 80 -1.19 -5.08 6.07
CA ILE A 80 -0.26 -4.74 4.97
C ILE A 80 -0.55 -5.48 3.68
N HIS A 81 -1.12 -6.68 3.73
CA HIS A 81 -1.42 -7.44 2.52
C HIS A 81 -2.84 -7.11 2.04
N PRO A 82 -3.05 -6.95 0.72
CA PRO A 82 -4.39 -6.91 0.16
C PRO A 82 -5.13 -8.22 0.45
N ASN A 83 -6.44 -8.13 0.72
CA ASN A 83 -7.32 -9.29 0.77
C ASN A 83 -7.94 -9.56 -0.63
N LEU A 84 -8.97 -10.40 -0.69
CA LEU A 84 -9.65 -10.72 -1.96
C LEU A 84 -10.16 -9.46 -2.69
N ASP A 85 -10.82 -8.56 -1.98
CA ASP A 85 -11.35 -7.32 -2.54
C ASP A 85 -10.22 -6.38 -2.95
N GLY A 86 -9.15 -6.33 -2.14
CA GLY A 86 -7.96 -5.53 -2.44
C GLY A 86 -7.26 -6.02 -3.71
N HIS A 87 -7.05 -7.32 -3.85
CA HIS A 87 -6.50 -7.91 -5.08
C HIS A 87 -7.41 -7.68 -6.29
N SER A 88 -8.73 -7.77 -6.11
CA SER A 88 -9.70 -7.52 -7.18
C SER A 88 -9.65 -6.07 -7.66
N LEU A 89 -9.56 -5.09 -6.74
CA LEU A 89 -9.39 -3.68 -7.07
C LEU A 89 -8.05 -3.45 -7.80
N ILE A 90 -6.95 -3.98 -7.30
CA ILE A 90 -5.62 -3.90 -7.96
C ILE A 90 -5.68 -4.44 -9.39
N ALA A 91 -6.30 -5.60 -9.59
CA ALA A 91 -6.46 -6.20 -10.92
C ALA A 91 -7.24 -5.27 -11.85
N SER A 92 -8.33 -4.67 -11.37
CA SER A 92 -9.14 -3.74 -12.17
C SER A 92 -8.34 -2.50 -12.61
N VAL A 93 -7.53 -1.92 -11.72
CA VAL A 93 -6.66 -0.77 -12.01
C VAL A 93 -5.62 -1.12 -13.07
N ILE A 94 -4.99 -2.29 -12.95
CA ILE A 94 -4.01 -2.76 -13.93
C ILE A 94 -4.68 -2.98 -15.29
N LEU A 95 -5.82 -3.67 -15.33
CA LEU A 95 -6.53 -3.95 -16.57
C LEU A 95 -7.01 -2.68 -17.28
N ASN A 96 -7.53 -1.70 -16.54
CA ASN A 96 -7.92 -0.40 -17.10
C ASN A 96 -6.70 0.33 -17.68
N PHE A 97 -5.59 0.37 -16.95
CA PHE A 97 -4.35 0.96 -17.46
C PHE A 97 -3.87 0.29 -18.75
N LEU A 98 -3.88 -1.05 -18.81
CA LEU A 98 -3.52 -1.79 -20.02
C LEU A 98 -4.49 -1.50 -21.16
N LYS A 99 -5.79 -1.45 -20.90
CA LYS A 99 -6.79 -1.16 -21.93
C LYS A 99 -6.59 0.23 -22.54
N ASP A 100 -6.27 1.21 -21.72
CA ASP A 100 -6.13 2.61 -22.15
C ASP A 100 -4.80 2.90 -22.85
N ASN A 101 -3.74 2.17 -22.52
CA ASN A 101 -2.37 2.50 -22.97
C ASN A 101 -1.67 1.39 -23.77
N TYR A 102 -2.07 0.13 -23.58
CA TYR A 102 -1.39 -1.06 -24.09
C TYR A 102 -2.40 -2.15 -24.50
N SER A 103 -3.51 -1.77 -25.15
CA SER A 103 -4.62 -2.68 -25.47
C SER A 103 -4.20 -3.92 -26.27
N PHE A 104 -3.11 -3.81 -27.04
CA PHE A 104 -2.50 -4.92 -27.79
C PHE A 104 -1.95 -6.04 -26.90
N LEU A 105 -1.80 -5.84 -25.59
CA LEU A 105 -1.41 -6.88 -24.63
C LEU A 105 -2.60 -7.70 -24.09
N LEU A 106 -3.83 -7.33 -24.43
CA LEU A 106 -5.06 -7.96 -23.94
C LEU A 106 -5.73 -8.89 -24.97
N ILE A 107 -4.99 -9.28 -26.02
CA ILE A 107 -5.46 -10.12 -27.14
C ILE A 107 -5.32 -11.60 -26.81
#